data_AF-A0A4Y2GF22-F1
#
_entry.id   AF-A0A4Y2GF22-F1
#
_cell.length_a   1.000
_cell.length_b   1.000
_cell.length_c   1.000
_cell.angle_alpha   90.00
_cell.angle_beta   90.00
_cell.angle_gamma   90.00
#
_symmetry.space_group_name_H-M   'P 1'
#
loop_
_entity.id
_entity.type
_entity.pdbx_description
1 polymer ?
#
loop_
_entity_poly.entity_id
_entity_poly.type
_entity_poly.pdbx_seq_one_letter_code
_entity_poly.pdbx_strand_id
1 'polypeptide(L)'
;MGTRSPTIVNGWNFLQCNLGRSQIATLELPELFPNNKPDVYLVQEPYLRKGEIYGLPNNWKIITAPLGKTLIAISNGTIGVHTKHVSKHIAAAELTNTNKDKVTIVSVYFPPSVSKEQAASELEEVLIKVGTNRILIGGDVNVRSLLWSPELDDHRTHDEGGPLIDLILKYNLLVLNDPVSLPTFESRQGSSWIDVILASLSIHDKVDNWKVVLSGSSDHNYITFSRANSYIPSNQAISHLSRRRLSKLGDLIMHTFANAENEIRNINSKSELENWVNKITEVINSALFKAQPKTHRILRVPWWDSELETQRKKTRALRARYNRCKNQSERLNRRIIYKKNESIYKRMLKSKSRACFEKLCLQITKTNPFGLPYKLATKKTKRQVILHEVIDQNGIKTTSLNDTIEAIIQSLFPKENRADENSEHRKVREIVLNYETEIFDPDFTKSEIMAVIKQFSKRKAPGLDNISIEMIEAIHKKCPEVLTVIYNKCLDLGHFPNSWKVATLVPA
;
A
#
# COMPACT_ATOMS: atom_id res chain seq x y z
N MET A 1 30.10 24.09 -8.09
CA MET A 1 29.27 23.78 -6.90
C MET A 1 28.15 22.86 -7.35
N GLY A 2 28.01 21.67 -6.75
CA GLY A 2 27.00 20.69 -7.19
C GLY A 2 25.67 20.88 -6.48
N THR A 3 24.66 21.39 -7.18
CA THR A 3 23.29 21.43 -6.70
C THR A 3 22.75 20.01 -6.56
N ARG A 4 22.56 19.55 -5.32
CA ARG A 4 21.80 18.32 -5.05
C ARG A 4 20.35 18.60 -5.43
N SER A 5 19.84 17.93 -6.46
CA SER A 5 18.40 17.91 -6.75
C SER A 5 17.64 17.40 -5.52
N PRO A 6 16.53 18.04 -5.14
CA PRO A 6 15.80 17.68 -3.93
C PRO A 6 15.11 16.32 -4.13
N THR A 7 15.56 15.30 -3.40
CA THR A 7 14.81 14.04 -3.29
C THR A 7 13.42 14.35 -2.74
N ILE A 8 12.38 14.11 -3.54
CA ILE A 8 10.98 14.30 -3.13
C ILE A 8 10.66 13.30 -2.01
N VAL A 9 10.67 13.79 -0.76
CA VAL A 9 10.42 12.95 0.43
C VAL A 9 8.92 12.56 0.55
N ASN A 10 8.02 13.31 -0.08
CA ASN A 10 6.58 13.21 0.07
C ASN A 10 5.87 12.84 -1.26
N GLY A 11 6.23 11.70 -1.85
CA GLY A 11 5.63 11.20 -3.08
C GLY A 11 5.49 9.68 -3.09
N TRP A 12 4.80 9.15 -4.11
CA TRP A 12 4.79 7.71 -4.41
C TRP A 12 5.81 7.39 -5.49
N ASN A 13 6.59 6.34 -5.28
CA ASN A 13 7.55 5.82 -6.24
C ASN A 13 6.91 4.69 -7.05
N PHE A 14 7.11 4.71 -8.37
CA PHE A 14 6.52 3.76 -9.30
C PHE A 14 7.60 2.96 -10.03
N LEU A 15 7.25 1.73 -10.40
CA LEU A 15 7.99 0.89 -11.34
C LEU A 15 7.04 0.34 -12.40
N GLN A 16 7.31 0.60 -13.68
CA GLN A 16 6.76 -0.19 -14.77
C GLN A 16 7.80 -1.22 -15.21
N CYS A 17 7.35 -2.45 -15.49
CA CYS A 17 8.22 -3.51 -15.97
C CYS A 17 7.47 -4.65 -16.68
N ASN A 18 7.89 -4.98 -17.90
CA ASN A 18 7.60 -6.28 -18.49
C ASN A 18 8.62 -7.33 -17.98
N LEU A 19 8.12 -8.42 -17.39
CA LEU A 19 8.95 -9.49 -16.81
C LEU A 19 9.21 -10.65 -17.78
N GLY A 20 8.61 -10.67 -18.97
CA GLY A 20 8.80 -11.70 -20.01
C GLY A 20 8.56 -13.12 -19.50
N ARG A 21 7.55 -13.31 -18.63
CA ARG A 21 7.26 -14.55 -17.90
C ARG A 21 8.43 -15.12 -17.10
N SER A 22 9.43 -14.30 -16.76
CA SER A 22 10.61 -14.73 -16.03
C SER A 22 10.34 -14.84 -14.52
N GLN A 23 10.34 -16.08 -14.01
CA GLN A 23 10.31 -16.39 -12.58
C GLN A 23 11.36 -15.58 -11.79
N ILE A 24 12.51 -15.35 -12.41
CA ILE A 24 13.68 -14.71 -11.79
C ILE A 24 13.44 -13.21 -11.70
N ALA A 25 13.00 -12.58 -12.79
CA ALA A 25 12.64 -11.17 -12.79
C ALA A 25 11.53 -10.87 -11.75
N THR A 26 10.56 -11.78 -11.61
CA THR A 26 9.49 -11.68 -10.61
C THR A 26 10.02 -11.77 -9.16
N LEU A 27 10.91 -12.73 -8.88
CA LEU A 27 11.52 -12.90 -7.55
C LEU A 27 12.48 -11.78 -7.15
N GLU A 28 13.00 -11.00 -8.11
CA GLU A 28 13.94 -9.90 -7.88
C GLU A 28 13.26 -8.58 -7.52
N LEU A 29 12.01 -8.35 -7.96
CA LEU A 29 11.29 -7.09 -7.75
C LEU A 29 11.32 -6.56 -6.31
N PRO A 30 11.15 -7.38 -5.24
CA PRO A 30 11.12 -6.86 -3.87
C PRO A 30 12.46 -6.30 -3.37
N GLU A 31 13.58 -6.71 -3.99
CA GLU A 31 14.98 -6.43 -3.59
C GLU A 31 15.76 -5.62 -4.64
N LEU A 32 15.12 -5.23 -5.75
CA LEU A 32 15.79 -4.56 -6.86
C LEU A 32 16.31 -3.16 -6.48
N PHE A 33 15.55 -2.47 -5.61
CA PHE A 33 15.78 -1.10 -5.16
C PHE A 33 15.78 -1.00 -3.61
N PRO A 34 16.82 -1.52 -2.92
CA PRO A 34 16.83 -1.61 -1.46
C PRO A 34 16.85 -0.25 -0.73
N ASN A 35 17.27 0.83 -1.41
CA ASN A 35 17.40 2.17 -0.85
C ASN A 35 16.28 3.14 -1.29
N ASN A 36 15.49 2.79 -2.30
CA ASN A 36 14.33 3.57 -2.77
C ASN A 36 13.29 2.62 -3.37
N LYS A 37 12.55 1.92 -2.50
CA LYS A 37 11.63 0.86 -2.92
C LYS A 37 10.37 1.47 -3.55
N PRO A 38 9.97 1.06 -4.77
CA PRO A 38 8.70 1.49 -5.35
C PRO A 38 7.51 1.13 -4.46
N ASP A 39 6.59 2.07 -4.30
CA ASP A 39 5.31 1.89 -3.64
C ASP A 39 4.35 1.08 -4.53
N VAL A 40 4.40 1.34 -5.84
CA VAL A 40 3.46 0.86 -6.86
C VAL A 40 4.21 0.25 -8.04
N TYR A 41 3.69 -0.86 -8.57
CA TYR A 41 4.27 -1.65 -9.65
C TYR A 41 3.22 -1.90 -10.74
N LEU A 42 3.53 -1.53 -11.99
CA LEU A 42 2.75 -1.78 -13.21
C LEU A 42 3.46 -2.88 -13.99
N VAL A 43 3.00 -4.13 -13.86
CA VAL A 43 3.80 -5.31 -14.24
C VAL A 43 3.16 -6.07 -15.39
N GLN A 44 3.87 -6.16 -16.53
CA GLN A 44 3.44 -6.93 -17.69
C GLN A 44 4.14 -8.29 -17.72
N GLU A 45 3.46 -9.29 -18.29
CA GLU A 45 3.89 -10.68 -18.36
C GLU A 45 4.51 -11.24 -17.05
N PRO A 46 3.84 -11.14 -15.89
CA PRO A 46 4.32 -11.75 -14.66
C PRO A 46 4.46 -13.28 -14.77
N TYR A 47 5.37 -13.87 -14.00
CA TYR A 47 5.53 -15.33 -13.99
C TYR A 47 4.32 -16.04 -13.36
N LEU A 48 3.83 -17.05 -14.07
CA LEU A 48 2.74 -17.91 -13.64
C LEU A 48 3.25 -19.32 -13.33
N ARG A 49 2.71 -19.91 -12.27
CA ARG A 49 2.90 -21.32 -11.92
C ARG A 49 1.53 -21.97 -11.78
N LYS A 50 1.20 -22.92 -12.67
CA LYS A 50 -0.14 -23.54 -12.78
C LYS A 50 -1.27 -22.50 -12.92
N GLY A 51 -1.04 -21.44 -13.70
CA GLY A 51 -2.02 -20.36 -13.93
C GLY A 51 -2.11 -19.30 -12.84
N GLU A 52 -1.49 -19.49 -11.67
CA GLU A 52 -1.48 -18.50 -10.58
C GLU A 52 -0.16 -17.70 -10.54
N ILE A 53 -0.24 -16.43 -10.09
CA ILE A 53 0.93 -15.55 -9.90
C ILE A 53 1.88 -16.15 -8.85
N TYR A 54 3.18 -16.18 -9.16
CA TYR A 54 4.20 -16.75 -8.28
C TYR A 54 5.41 -15.84 -8.09
N GLY A 55 5.81 -15.62 -6.84
CA GLY A 55 7.07 -14.97 -6.47
C GLY A 55 6.95 -13.56 -5.88
N LEU A 56 5.76 -12.95 -5.87
CA LEU A 56 5.52 -11.66 -5.22
C LEU A 56 5.24 -11.81 -3.70
N PRO A 57 5.57 -10.81 -2.86
CA PRO A 57 5.34 -10.89 -1.41
C PRO A 57 3.85 -10.88 -1.02
N ASN A 58 3.47 -11.76 -0.09
CA ASN A 58 2.09 -11.92 0.39
C ASN A 58 1.48 -10.69 1.09
N ASN A 59 2.30 -9.71 1.49
CA ASN A 59 1.84 -8.47 2.13
C ASN A 59 1.54 -7.35 1.12
N TRP A 60 1.74 -7.58 -0.19
CA TRP A 60 1.38 -6.62 -1.23
C TRP A 60 -0.10 -6.75 -1.60
N LYS A 61 -0.74 -5.64 -1.94
CA LYS A 61 -2.06 -5.65 -2.59
C LYS A 61 -1.80 -5.91 -4.08
N ILE A 62 -2.45 -6.91 -4.68
CA ILE A 62 -2.20 -7.33 -6.06
C ILE A 62 -3.54 -7.45 -6.79
N ILE A 63 -3.70 -6.68 -7.87
CA ILE A 63 -4.83 -6.75 -8.81
C ILE A 63 -4.28 -7.36 -10.11
N THR A 64 -4.76 -8.54 -10.49
CA THR A 64 -4.21 -9.32 -11.60
C THR A 64 -5.24 -9.44 -12.71
N ALA A 65 -4.84 -9.19 -13.97
CA ALA A 65 -5.65 -9.50 -15.14
C ALA A 65 -5.92 -11.02 -15.27
N PRO A 66 -7.05 -11.45 -15.86
CA PRO A 66 -7.28 -12.86 -16.18
C PRO A 66 -6.15 -13.37 -17.09
N LEU A 67 -5.75 -14.64 -16.92
CA LEU A 67 -4.57 -15.23 -17.58
C LEU A 67 -3.24 -14.51 -17.24
N GLY A 68 -3.25 -13.61 -16.24
CA GLY A 68 -2.07 -12.94 -15.69
C GLY A 68 -1.22 -12.22 -16.74
N LYS A 69 -1.80 -11.59 -17.75
CA LYS A 69 -1.06 -10.85 -18.79
C LYS A 69 -0.48 -9.53 -18.28
N THR A 70 -1.20 -8.86 -17.38
CA THR A 70 -0.74 -7.68 -16.64
C THR A 70 -1.19 -7.76 -15.18
N LEU A 71 -0.55 -7.00 -14.29
CA LEU A 71 -1.03 -6.76 -12.93
C LEU A 71 -0.60 -5.40 -12.40
N ILE A 72 -1.34 -4.92 -11.42
CA ILE A 72 -0.94 -3.84 -10.52
C ILE A 72 -0.56 -4.49 -9.19
N ALA A 73 0.61 -4.15 -8.64
CA ALA A 73 0.97 -4.51 -7.27
C ALA A 73 1.36 -3.27 -6.45
N ILE A 74 0.93 -3.23 -5.19
CA ILE A 74 1.19 -2.14 -4.26
C ILE A 74 1.93 -2.71 -3.05
N SER A 75 3.19 -2.28 -2.86
CA SER A 75 4.04 -2.71 -1.75
C SER A 75 3.81 -1.91 -0.47
N ASN A 76 3.30 -0.68 -0.62
CA ASN A 76 3.01 0.22 0.49
C ASN A 76 1.60 -0.04 1.04
N GLY A 77 1.55 -0.55 2.27
CA GLY A 77 0.29 -0.92 2.94
C GLY A 77 -0.66 0.26 3.20
N THR A 78 -0.16 1.49 3.30
CA THR A 78 -0.95 2.69 3.63
C THR A 78 -1.76 3.25 2.46
N ILE A 79 -1.48 2.81 1.23
CA ILE A 79 -2.23 3.21 0.03
C ILE A 79 -3.56 2.46 0.00
N GLY A 80 -4.68 3.19 0.02
CA GLY A 80 -6.01 2.63 -0.21
C GLY A 80 -6.18 2.28 -1.69
N VAL A 81 -6.83 1.15 -1.98
CA VAL A 81 -6.92 0.59 -3.35
C VAL A 81 -8.36 0.17 -3.64
N HIS A 82 -8.92 0.72 -4.72
CA HIS A 82 -10.22 0.36 -5.26
C HIS A 82 -10.07 -0.12 -6.71
N THR A 83 -10.44 -1.36 -7.00
CA THR A 83 -10.42 -1.92 -8.36
C THR A 83 -11.48 -1.22 -9.22
N LYS A 84 -11.09 -0.65 -10.37
CA LYS A 84 -12.02 0.03 -11.32
C LYS A 84 -12.33 -0.83 -12.54
N HIS A 85 -11.32 -1.52 -13.06
CA HIS A 85 -11.47 -2.37 -14.24
C HIS A 85 -10.43 -3.50 -14.25
N VAL A 86 -10.81 -4.68 -14.71
CA VAL A 86 -9.91 -5.81 -14.95
C VAL A 86 -10.37 -6.56 -16.21
N SER A 87 -9.62 -6.42 -17.31
CA SER A 87 -9.77 -7.18 -18.55
C SER A 87 -8.59 -8.13 -18.75
N LYS A 88 -8.60 -8.89 -19.85
CA LYS A 88 -7.52 -9.79 -20.26
C LYS A 88 -6.17 -9.08 -20.39
N HIS A 89 -6.14 -7.82 -20.82
CA HIS A 89 -4.89 -7.09 -21.09
C HIS A 89 -4.68 -5.85 -20.22
N ILE A 90 -5.69 -5.43 -19.44
CA ILE A 90 -5.70 -4.18 -18.68
C ILE A 90 -6.13 -4.42 -17.24
N ALA A 91 -5.41 -3.84 -16.29
CA ALA A 91 -5.83 -3.70 -14.90
C ALA A 91 -5.85 -2.20 -14.54
N ALA A 92 -6.96 -1.71 -13.98
CA ALA A 92 -7.11 -0.32 -13.54
C ALA A 92 -7.59 -0.23 -12.09
N ALA A 93 -6.95 0.65 -11.32
CA ALA A 93 -7.25 0.84 -9.90
C ALA A 93 -7.15 2.31 -9.49
N GLU A 94 -8.10 2.78 -8.69
CA GLU A 94 -8.00 4.06 -7.99
C GLU A 94 -7.14 3.85 -6.74
N LEU A 95 -6.00 4.55 -6.71
CA LEU A 95 -5.15 4.65 -5.53
C LEU A 95 -5.52 5.90 -4.74
N THR A 96 -5.60 5.76 -3.43
CA THR A 96 -5.94 6.84 -2.50
C THR A 96 -4.91 6.90 -1.38
N ASN A 97 -4.53 8.12 -0.97
CA ASN A 97 -3.78 8.34 0.26
C ASN A 97 -4.71 8.70 1.43
N THR A 98 -4.16 8.78 2.64
CA THR A 98 -4.89 9.20 3.86
C THR A 98 -5.51 10.59 3.75
N ASN A 99 -5.02 11.42 2.81
CA ASN A 99 -5.39 12.82 2.64
C ASN A 99 -6.44 12.98 1.52
N LYS A 100 -7.07 11.87 1.08
CA LYS A 100 -8.05 11.79 -0.01
C LYS A 100 -7.55 12.24 -1.39
N ASP A 101 -6.24 12.40 -1.61
CA ASP A 101 -5.71 12.54 -2.97
C ASP A 101 -5.88 11.20 -3.70
N LYS A 102 -6.44 11.28 -4.90
CA LYS A 102 -6.80 10.15 -5.75
C LYS A 102 -6.04 10.21 -7.07
N VAL A 103 -5.61 9.06 -7.57
CA VAL A 103 -5.14 8.88 -8.95
C VAL A 103 -5.55 7.49 -9.42
N THR A 104 -6.13 7.38 -10.60
CA THR A 104 -6.38 6.08 -11.23
C THR A 104 -5.15 5.67 -12.02
N ILE A 105 -4.63 4.50 -11.68
CA ILE A 105 -3.53 3.89 -12.42
C ILE A 105 -4.08 2.80 -13.34
N VAL A 106 -3.50 2.69 -14.53
CA VAL A 106 -3.86 1.70 -15.53
C VAL A 106 -2.59 0.98 -15.96
N SER A 107 -2.50 -0.32 -15.69
CA SER A 107 -1.45 -1.16 -16.26
C SER A 107 -1.98 -1.89 -17.49
N VAL A 108 -1.29 -1.72 -18.60
CA VAL A 108 -1.70 -2.19 -19.93
C VAL A 108 -0.63 -3.12 -20.52
N TYR A 109 -1.05 -4.09 -21.34
CA TYR A 109 -0.15 -4.91 -22.15
C TYR A 109 -0.80 -5.17 -23.51
N PHE A 110 -0.32 -4.54 -24.58
CA PHE A 110 -0.81 -4.82 -25.94
C PHE A 110 -0.03 -6.01 -26.51
N PRO A 111 -0.64 -7.20 -26.66
CA PRO A 111 0.08 -8.37 -27.16
C PRO A 111 0.44 -8.19 -28.63
N PRO A 112 1.62 -8.66 -29.10
CA PRO A 112 1.94 -8.72 -30.53
C PRO A 112 0.97 -9.57 -31.37
N SER A 113 0.13 -10.39 -30.73
CA SER A 113 -0.88 -11.25 -31.36
C SER A 113 -2.28 -10.62 -31.46
N VAL A 114 -2.42 -9.33 -31.17
CA VAL A 114 -3.68 -8.57 -31.21
C VAL A 114 -3.44 -7.33 -32.06
N SER A 115 -4.44 -6.92 -32.85
CA SER A 115 -4.31 -5.72 -33.69
C SER A 115 -4.24 -4.45 -32.84
N LYS A 116 -3.63 -3.38 -33.37
CA LYS A 116 -3.45 -2.13 -32.61
C LYS A 116 -4.77 -1.41 -32.37
N GLU A 117 -5.70 -1.54 -33.31
CA GLU A 117 -7.08 -1.05 -33.24
C GLU A 117 -7.80 -1.73 -32.08
N GLN A 118 -7.80 -3.07 -32.05
CA GLN A 118 -8.44 -3.84 -30.98
C GLN A 118 -7.87 -3.51 -29.60
N ALA A 119 -6.55 -3.37 -29.49
CA ALA A 119 -5.88 -3.05 -28.23
C ALA A 119 -6.13 -1.60 -27.78
N ALA A 120 -6.21 -0.65 -28.72
CA ALA A 120 -6.57 0.75 -28.45
C ALA A 120 -8.05 0.87 -28.04
N SER A 121 -8.97 0.16 -28.70
CA SER A 121 -10.39 0.12 -28.31
C SER A 121 -10.59 -0.50 -26.92
N GLU A 122 -9.88 -1.59 -26.57
CA GLU A 122 -9.90 -2.15 -25.21
C GLU A 122 -9.44 -1.12 -24.17
N LEU A 123 -8.43 -0.30 -24.49
CA LEU A 123 -7.99 0.79 -23.61
C LEU A 123 -9.02 1.94 -23.56
N GLU A 124 -9.64 2.29 -24.68
CA GLU A 124 -10.67 3.33 -24.76
C GLU A 124 -11.89 3.01 -23.89
N GLU A 125 -12.41 1.78 -23.97
CA GLU A 125 -13.51 1.30 -23.12
C GLU A 125 -13.18 1.45 -21.63
N VAL A 126 -11.91 1.20 -21.24
CA VAL A 126 -11.44 1.39 -19.87
C VAL A 126 -11.38 2.88 -19.50
N LEU A 127 -10.91 3.76 -20.39
CA LEU A 127 -10.88 5.21 -20.15
C LEU A 127 -12.30 5.77 -19.98
N ILE A 128 -13.25 5.34 -20.82
CA ILE A 128 -14.67 5.70 -20.72
C ILE A 128 -15.25 5.18 -19.38
N LYS A 129 -15.06 3.91 -19.03
CA LYS A 129 -15.58 3.34 -17.77
C LYS A 129 -14.98 4.04 -16.53
N VAL A 130 -13.68 4.37 -16.57
CA VAL A 130 -12.98 5.01 -15.46
C VAL A 130 -13.42 6.47 -15.27
N GLY A 131 -13.74 7.18 -16.35
CA GLY A 131 -14.45 8.47 -16.31
C GLY A 131 -13.75 9.59 -15.53
N THR A 132 -12.40 9.58 -15.45
CA THR A 132 -11.65 10.57 -14.66
C THR A 132 -10.52 11.22 -15.45
N ASN A 133 -10.22 12.48 -15.14
CA ASN A 133 -9.09 13.22 -15.70
C ASN A 133 -7.81 13.11 -14.83
N ARG A 134 -7.76 12.17 -13.88
CA ARG A 134 -6.65 11.91 -12.94
C ARG A 134 -6.04 10.54 -13.20
N ILE A 135 -5.54 10.32 -14.41
CA ILE A 135 -5.08 9.01 -14.90
C ILE A 135 -3.56 8.98 -15.09
N LEU A 136 -2.95 7.85 -14.74
CA LEU A 136 -1.61 7.46 -15.15
C LEU A 136 -1.65 6.05 -15.75
N ILE A 137 -1.23 5.92 -17.01
CA ILE A 137 -1.19 4.66 -17.75
C ILE A 137 0.27 4.23 -17.87
N GLY A 138 0.57 2.95 -17.69
CA GLY A 138 1.92 2.44 -17.88
C GLY A 138 1.98 0.97 -18.28
N GLY A 139 2.72 0.68 -19.34
CA GLY A 139 2.92 -0.70 -19.78
C GLY A 139 3.57 -0.86 -21.15
N ASP A 140 3.67 -2.11 -21.58
CA ASP A 140 4.22 -2.50 -22.87
C ASP A 140 3.12 -2.48 -23.94
N VAL A 141 3.21 -1.51 -24.86
CA VAL A 141 2.24 -1.31 -25.94
C VAL A 141 2.68 -1.99 -27.26
N ASN A 142 3.92 -2.47 -27.36
CA ASN A 142 4.48 -3.00 -28.61
C ASN A 142 4.26 -2.06 -29.83
N VAL A 143 4.21 -0.73 -29.61
CA VAL A 143 4.06 0.34 -30.63
C VAL A 143 5.33 1.19 -30.64
N ARG A 144 5.69 1.71 -31.81
CA ARG A 144 6.86 2.59 -32.01
C ARG A 144 6.37 3.97 -32.43
N SER A 145 6.80 5.02 -31.73
CA SER A 145 6.61 6.39 -32.18
C SER A 145 7.74 7.28 -31.64
N LEU A 146 8.13 8.26 -32.45
CA LEU A 146 9.05 9.35 -32.12
C LEU A 146 8.58 10.16 -30.89
N LEU A 147 7.31 10.08 -30.50
CA LEU A 147 6.81 10.67 -29.25
C LEU A 147 7.48 10.09 -27.98
N TRP A 148 8.01 8.86 -28.02
CA TRP A 148 8.63 8.19 -26.86
C TRP A 148 9.92 7.43 -27.19
N SER A 149 10.48 7.65 -28.39
CA SER A 149 11.69 6.97 -28.85
C SER A 149 12.58 7.94 -29.64
N PRO A 150 13.91 7.73 -29.66
CA PRO A 150 14.80 8.60 -30.40
C PRO A 150 14.60 8.39 -31.89
N GLU A 151 14.81 9.45 -32.67
CA GLU A 151 14.94 9.33 -34.11
C GLU A 151 16.16 8.46 -34.43
N LEU A 152 15.91 7.33 -35.09
CA LEU A 152 16.91 6.35 -35.47
C LEU A 152 16.76 6.03 -36.96
N ASP A 153 17.91 5.91 -37.62
CA ASP A 153 18.03 5.49 -39.02
C ASP A 153 17.77 3.97 -39.11
N ASP A 154 16.49 3.59 -39.01
CA ASP A 154 16.00 2.23 -38.84
C ASP A 154 14.87 1.94 -39.84
N HIS A 155 15.02 0.87 -40.61
CA HIS A 155 14.10 0.42 -41.66
C HIS A 155 12.71 -0.05 -41.15
N ARG A 156 12.53 -0.10 -39.82
CA ARG A 156 11.31 -0.61 -39.17
C ARG A 156 10.34 0.55 -38.98
N THR A 157 9.15 0.46 -39.58
CA THR A 157 8.15 1.53 -39.59
C THR A 157 7.76 2.01 -38.19
N HIS A 158 7.64 3.32 -38.05
CA HIS A 158 7.00 3.98 -36.92
C HIS A 158 5.49 4.05 -37.17
N ASP A 159 4.70 4.01 -36.09
CA ASP A 159 3.23 4.02 -36.10
C ASP A 159 2.73 5.45 -35.83
N GLU A 160 3.29 6.42 -36.57
CA GLU A 160 2.95 7.84 -36.43
C GLU A 160 1.54 8.09 -36.98
N GLY A 161 0.58 8.31 -36.09
CA GLY A 161 -0.85 8.35 -36.43
C GLY A 161 -1.56 6.99 -36.35
N GLY A 162 -0.98 6.00 -35.65
CA GLY A 162 -1.67 4.75 -35.33
C GLY A 162 -2.77 4.92 -34.25
N PRO A 163 -3.63 3.90 -34.04
CA PRO A 163 -4.80 3.98 -33.13
C PRO A 163 -4.49 4.40 -31.69
N LEU A 164 -3.28 4.10 -31.19
CA LEU A 164 -2.83 4.55 -29.87
C LEU A 164 -2.50 6.05 -29.84
N ILE A 165 -1.99 6.62 -30.94
CA ILE A 165 -1.69 8.04 -31.07
C ILE A 165 -2.99 8.84 -31.10
N ASP A 166 -3.97 8.38 -31.90
CA ASP A 166 -5.31 8.96 -31.93
C ASP A 166 -5.97 8.96 -30.55
N LEU A 167 -5.82 7.86 -29.79
CA LEU A 167 -6.34 7.77 -28.42
C LEU A 167 -5.63 8.74 -27.47
N ILE A 168 -4.31 8.89 -27.58
CA ILE A 168 -3.52 9.84 -26.78
C ILE A 168 -4.01 11.27 -27.00
N LEU A 169 -4.22 11.65 -28.27
CA LEU A 169 -4.74 12.97 -28.65
C LEU A 169 -6.20 13.16 -28.18
N LYS A 170 -7.08 12.20 -28.45
CA LYS A 170 -8.51 12.24 -28.08
C LYS A 170 -8.75 12.43 -26.58
N TYR A 171 -7.90 11.84 -25.74
CA TYR A 171 -8.02 11.91 -24.28
C TYR A 171 -7.08 12.95 -23.62
N ASN A 172 -6.39 13.79 -24.40
CA ASN A 172 -5.40 14.77 -23.91
C ASN A 172 -4.39 14.14 -22.93
N LEU A 173 -3.87 12.97 -23.32
CA LEU A 173 -2.82 12.28 -22.58
C LEU A 173 -1.45 12.83 -23.02
N LEU A 174 -0.55 12.97 -22.06
CA LEU A 174 0.82 13.42 -22.26
C LEU A 174 1.78 12.24 -22.07
N VAL A 175 2.72 12.12 -23.00
CA VAL A 175 3.77 11.10 -22.97
C VAL A 175 4.85 11.55 -21.98
N LEU A 176 5.13 10.71 -20.98
CA LEU A 176 6.13 10.99 -19.94
C LEU A 176 7.51 10.38 -20.24
N ASN A 177 7.63 9.64 -21.33
CA ASN A 177 8.90 9.04 -21.76
C ASN A 177 9.85 10.13 -22.30
N ASP A 178 11.10 10.11 -21.84
CA ASP A 178 12.18 10.87 -22.49
C ASP A 178 12.54 10.19 -23.83
N PRO A 179 12.37 10.85 -24.99
CA PRO A 179 12.69 10.27 -26.29
C PRO A 179 14.19 10.01 -26.46
N VAL A 180 15.08 10.69 -25.71
CA VAL A 180 16.54 10.49 -25.77
C VAL A 180 17.01 9.39 -24.79
N SER A 181 16.06 8.65 -24.18
CA SER A 181 16.34 7.65 -23.17
C SER A 181 17.00 6.36 -23.70
N LEU A 182 17.53 5.56 -22.77
CA LEU A 182 17.96 4.18 -23.06
C LEU A 182 16.76 3.31 -23.50
N PRO A 183 16.95 2.31 -24.39
CA PRO A 183 15.85 1.48 -24.87
C PRO A 183 15.16 0.70 -23.76
N THR A 184 13.83 0.64 -23.83
CA THR A 184 13.00 -0.12 -22.89
C THR A 184 13.08 -1.63 -23.14
N PHE A 185 13.47 -2.06 -24.35
CA PHE A 185 13.69 -3.46 -24.71
C PHE A 185 15.05 -3.68 -25.37
N GLU A 186 15.80 -4.70 -24.94
CA GLU A 186 17.11 -5.10 -25.49
C GLU A 186 17.19 -6.61 -25.76
N SER A 187 17.20 -7.01 -27.03
CA SER A 187 17.24 -8.43 -27.45
C SER A 187 18.54 -8.82 -28.18
N ARG A 188 18.57 -10.03 -28.76
CA ARG A 188 19.60 -10.43 -29.75
C ARG A 188 19.49 -9.68 -31.07
N GLN A 189 18.26 -9.32 -31.47
CA GLN A 189 17.92 -8.80 -32.79
C GLN A 189 17.95 -7.27 -32.84
N GLY A 190 18.16 -6.60 -31.70
CA GLY A 190 18.22 -5.15 -31.58
C GLY A 190 17.48 -4.65 -30.35
N SER A 191 17.33 -3.34 -30.29
CA SER A 191 16.62 -2.61 -29.24
C SER A 191 15.37 -1.89 -29.77
N SER A 192 14.47 -1.52 -28.86
CA SER A 192 13.29 -0.70 -29.13
C SER A 192 12.76 -0.02 -27.86
N TRP A 193 11.87 0.97 -28.05
CA TRP A 193 11.15 1.70 -27.01
C TRP A 193 9.66 1.39 -27.20
N ILE A 194 9.19 0.38 -26.47
CA ILE A 194 7.83 -0.18 -26.58
C ILE A 194 7.06 -0.15 -25.26
N ASP A 195 7.74 0.22 -24.17
CA ASP A 195 7.15 0.45 -22.86
C ASP A 195 6.90 1.97 -22.69
N VAL A 196 5.65 2.37 -22.47
CA VAL A 196 5.24 3.78 -22.37
C VAL A 196 4.63 4.10 -21.01
N ILE A 197 4.85 5.33 -20.55
CA ILE A 197 4.12 5.96 -19.45
C ILE A 197 3.38 7.16 -20.00
N LEU A 198 2.06 7.21 -19.80
CA LEU A 198 1.17 8.30 -20.19
C LEU A 198 0.51 8.89 -18.94
N ALA A 199 0.34 10.21 -18.89
CA ALA A 199 -0.42 10.86 -17.83
C ALA A 199 -1.45 11.82 -18.40
N SER A 200 -2.62 11.91 -17.77
CA SER A 200 -3.54 13.02 -18.02
C SER A 200 -2.93 14.35 -17.57
N LEU A 201 -3.30 15.46 -18.21
CA LEU A 201 -2.84 16.81 -17.90
C LEU A 201 -2.84 17.16 -16.39
N SER A 202 -3.86 16.74 -15.61
CA SER A 202 -3.96 17.03 -14.17
C SER A 202 -2.98 16.25 -13.25
N ILE A 203 -2.22 15.32 -13.83
CA ILE A 203 -1.23 14.46 -13.17
C ILE A 203 0.19 14.70 -13.70
N HIS A 204 0.33 15.10 -14.97
CA HIS A 204 1.62 15.33 -15.65
C HIS A 204 2.62 16.12 -14.79
N ASP A 205 2.28 17.34 -14.37
CA ASP A 205 3.19 18.23 -13.62
C ASP A 205 3.49 17.76 -12.19
N LYS A 206 2.85 16.66 -11.75
CA LYS A 206 3.12 16.00 -10.47
C LYS A 206 4.05 14.81 -10.62
N VAL A 207 4.42 14.42 -11.83
CA VAL A 207 5.35 13.32 -12.11
C VAL A 207 6.74 13.87 -12.41
N ASP A 208 7.74 13.28 -11.76
CA ASP A 208 9.16 13.65 -11.89
C ASP A 208 10.05 12.40 -11.75
N ASN A 209 11.34 12.52 -12.05
CA ASN A 209 12.36 11.48 -11.93
C ASN A 209 12.12 10.24 -12.80
N TRP A 210 11.41 10.40 -13.93
CA TRP A 210 11.27 9.36 -14.96
C TRP A 210 12.65 8.95 -15.49
N LYS A 211 12.90 7.64 -15.59
CA LYS A 211 14.12 7.08 -16.19
C LYS A 211 14.00 5.58 -16.46
N VAL A 212 14.75 5.12 -17.46
CA VAL A 212 14.97 3.70 -17.76
C VAL A 212 16.11 3.14 -16.91
N VAL A 213 15.90 1.96 -16.32
CA VAL A 213 16.81 1.32 -15.36
C VAL A 213 17.21 -0.09 -15.82
N LEU A 214 18.50 -0.25 -16.12
CA LEU A 214 19.13 -1.50 -16.56
C LEU A 214 19.36 -2.53 -15.43
N SER A 215 18.45 -2.61 -14.45
CA SER A 215 18.66 -3.35 -13.18
C SER A 215 18.06 -4.76 -13.13
N GLY A 216 17.17 -5.10 -14.06
CA GLY A 216 16.42 -6.37 -14.09
C GLY A 216 17.08 -7.50 -14.86
N SER A 217 16.58 -8.72 -14.63
CA SER A 217 16.92 -9.97 -15.34
C SER A 217 15.94 -10.35 -16.47
N SER A 218 15.07 -9.41 -16.87
CA SER A 218 14.25 -9.46 -18.09
C SER A 218 15.08 -8.95 -19.28
N ASP A 219 14.62 -9.23 -20.51
CA ASP A 219 15.14 -8.58 -21.71
C ASP A 219 14.49 -7.18 -21.92
N HIS A 220 13.42 -6.86 -21.17
CA HIS A 220 12.99 -5.47 -20.96
C HIS A 220 13.76 -4.81 -19.81
N ASN A 221 14.05 -3.52 -19.99
CA ASN A 221 14.50 -2.58 -18.98
C ASN A 221 13.29 -1.96 -18.27
N TYR A 222 13.46 -1.55 -17.02
CA TYR A 222 12.34 -1.09 -16.20
C TYR A 222 12.28 0.43 -16.15
N ILE A 223 11.08 1.00 -16.18
CA ILE A 223 10.89 2.44 -16.03
C ILE A 223 10.58 2.75 -14.56
N THR A 224 11.33 3.67 -13.96
CA THR A 224 11.01 4.24 -12.64
C THR A 224 10.66 5.71 -12.76
N PHE A 225 9.65 6.15 -12.01
CA PHE A 225 9.28 7.56 -11.86
C PHE A 225 8.69 7.80 -10.46
N SER A 226 8.50 9.05 -10.10
CA SER A 226 7.92 9.47 -8.82
C SER A 226 6.74 10.42 -9.06
N ARG A 227 5.71 10.36 -8.21
CA ARG A 227 4.59 11.30 -8.21
C ARG A 227 4.55 12.06 -6.89
N ALA A 228 4.61 13.38 -6.91
CA ALA A 228 4.46 14.20 -5.72
C ALA A 228 3.02 14.07 -5.17
N ASN A 229 2.90 13.88 -3.86
CA ASN A 229 1.60 13.85 -3.17
C ASN A 229 1.32 15.23 -2.55
N SER A 230 0.04 15.57 -2.39
CA SER A 230 -0.36 16.70 -1.54
C SER A 230 0.00 16.42 -0.07
N TYR A 231 0.72 17.37 0.56
CA TYR A 231 1.15 17.52 1.97
C TYR A 231 0.16 16.99 3.05
N ILE A 232 0.55 16.51 4.26
CA ILE A 232 1.88 16.21 4.85
C ILE A 232 1.95 14.71 5.36
N PRO A 233 2.28 14.26 6.61
CA PRO A 233 2.68 12.86 6.84
C PRO A 233 1.57 11.96 7.41
N SER A 234 1.62 10.65 7.13
CA SER A 234 0.81 9.68 7.88
C SER A 234 1.51 9.27 9.17
N ASN A 235 0.82 9.49 10.31
CA ASN A 235 1.25 8.95 11.59
C ASN A 235 1.16 7.42 11.54
N GLN A 236 2.32 6.74 11.57
CA GLN A 236 2.33 5.28 11.68
C GLN A 236 1.87 4.88 13.08
N ALA A 237 0.79 4.09 13.15
CA ALA A 237 0.33 3.47 14.38
C ALA A 237 1.46 2.65 15.02
N ILE A 238 1.78 2.94 16.28
CA ILE A 238 2.91 2.29 16.97
C ILE A 238 2.51 0.86 17.33
N SER A 239 3.22 -0.10 16.74
CA SER A 239 3.15 -1.50 17.19
C SER A 239 3.88 -1.66 18.54
N HIS A 240 3.09 -1.78 19.60
CA HIS A 240 3.44 -2.20 20.97
C HIS A 240 4.71 -1.58 21.61
N LEU A 241 4.51 -0.75 22.64
CA LEU A 241 5.60 -0.26 23.47
C LEU A 241 6.24 -1.37 24.33
N SER A 242 7.56 -1.30 24.50
CA SER A 242 8.27 -2.13 25.48
C SER A 242 7.95 -1.69 26.92
N ARG A 243 8.07 -2.62 27.89
CA ARG A 243 7.82 -2.33 29.33
C ARG A 243 8.53 -1.07 29.84
N ARG A 244 9.79 -0.84 29.43
CA ARG A 244 10.58 0.35 29.82
C ARG A 244 9.98 1.65 29.25
N ARG A 245 9.39 1.62 28.05
CA ARG A 245 8.69 2.78 27.45
C ARG A 245 7.32 3.01 28.09
N LEU A 246 6.60 1.94 28.43
CA LEU A 246 5.34 2.03 29.17
C LEU A 246 5.53 2.66 30.56
N SER A 247 6.56 2.27 31.32
CA SER A 247 6.88 2.95 32.59
C SER A 247 7.12 4.44 32.37
N LYS A 248 8.01 4.81 31.43
CA LYS A 248 8.32 6.21 31.12
C LYS A 248 7.11 7.03 30.70
N LEU A 249 6.12 6.43 30.03
CA LEU A 249 4.86 7.08 29.70
C LEU A 249 4.05 7.36 30.97
N GLY A 250 3.90 6.36 31.86
CA GLY A 250 3.24 6.56 33.15
C GLY A 250 3.94 7.61 34.02
N ASP A 251 5.27 7.59 34.08
CA ASP A 251 6.09 8.59 34.80
C ASP A 251 5.87 10.00 34.22
N LEU A 252 5.84 10.15 32.89
CA LEU A 252 5.57 11.44 32.23
C LEU A 252 4.16 11.95 32.51
N ILE A 253 3.14 11.08 32.44
CA ILE A 253 1.74 11.47 32.70
C ILE A 253 1.59 11.89 34.16
N MET A 254 2.12 11.11 35.11
CA MET A 254 2.14 11.45 36.54
C MET A 254 2.75 12.83 36.82
N HIS A 255 3.87 13.19 36.16
CA HIS A 255 4.46 14.52 36.30
C HIS A 255 3.66 15.63 35.59
N THR A 256 3.12 15.37 34.40
CA THR A 256 2.37 16.37 33.60
C THR A 256 1.01 16.69 34.22
N PHE A 257 0.43 15.71 34.90
CA PHE A 257 -0.93 15.73 35.45
C PHE A 257 -0.93 15.60 36.98
N ALA A 258 0.13 16.05 37.66
CA ALA A 258 0.25 15.96 39.12
C ALA A 258 -0.90 16.65 39.89
N ASN A 259 -1.48 17.71 39.30
CA ASN A 259 -2.64 18.44 39.85
C ASN A 259 -3.97 18.05 39.17
N ALA A 260 -4.01 16.99 38.35
CA ALA A 260 -5.18 16.65 37.55
C ALA A 260 -6.44 16.38 38.38
N GLU A 261 -6.31 15.79 39.56
CA GLU A 261 -7.45 15.59 40.46
C GLU A 261 -8.18 16.92 40.77
N ASN A 262 -7.44 18.01 41.00
CA ASN A 262 -8.02 19.33 41.22
C ASN A 262 -8.55 19.96 39.91
N GLU A 263 -7.83 19.79 38.78
CA GLU A 263 -8.31 20.27 37.47
C GLU A 263 -9.64 19.60 37.07
N ILE A 264 -9.75 18.28 37.24
CA ILE A 264 -10.92 17.48 36.82
C ILE A 264 -12.09 17.66 37.80
N ARG A 265 -11.86 17.77 39.12
CA ARG A 265 -12.94 18.02 40.10
C ARG A 265 -13.71 19.31 39.81
N ASN A 266 -13.03 20.34 39.30
CA ASN A 266 -13.62 21.63 38.95
C ASN A 266 -14.39 21.63 37.61
N ILE A 267 -14.41 20.52 36.87
CA ILE A 267 -15.20 20.37 35.64
C ILE A 267 -16.68 20.26 36.01
N ASN A 268 -17.49 21.22 35.54
CA ASN A 268 -18.92 21.30 35.82
C ASN A 268 -19.78 21.26 34.54
N SER A 269 -19.14 21.15 33.37
CA SER A 269 -19.82 21.07 32.07
C SER A 269 -19.29 19.96 31.18
N LYS A 270 -20.17 19.45 30.30
CA LYS A 270 -19.81 18.43 29.29
C LYS A 270 -18.69 18.92 28.35
N SER A 271 -18.64 20.22 28.05
CA SER A 271 -17.61 20.81 27.17
C SER A 271 -16.22 20.83 27.82
N GLU A 272 -16.14 21.16 29.11
CA GLU A 272 -14.88 21.10 29.87
C GLU A 272 -14.34 19.67 29.96
N LEU A 273 -15.22 18.68 30.17
CA LEU A 273 -14.85 17.26 30.16
C LEU A 273 -14.25 16.81 28.81
N GLU A 274 -14.88 17.19 27.69
CA GLU A 274 -14.37 16.92 26.33
C GLU A 274 -12.99 17.57 26.11
N ASN A 275 -12.84 18.84 26.49
CA ASN A 275 -11.57 19.56 26.38
C ASN A 275 -10.46 18.89 27.20
N TRP A 276 -10.77 18.40 28.40
CA TRP A 276 -9.82 17.71 29.26
C TRP A 276 -9.41 16.35 28.67
N VAL A 277 -10.37 15.58 28.15
CA VAL A 277 -10.12 14.30 27.48
C VAL A 277 -9.27 14.47 26.21
N ASN A 278 -9.48 15.55 25.46
CA ASN A 278 -8.61 15.92 24.33
C ASN A 278 -7.19 16.27 24.82
N LYS A 279 -7.04 17.12 25.85
CA LYS A 279 -5.75 17.50 26.46
C LYS A 279 -4.91 16.27 26.84
N ILE A 280 -5.46 15.28 27.56
CA ILE A 280 -4.71 14.07 27.91
C ILE A 280 -4.36 13.21 26.69
N THR A 281 -5.29 13.08 25.73
CA THR A 281 -5.08 12.30 24.51
C THR A 281 -3.94 12.88 23.66
N GLU A 282 -3.84 14.21 23.55
CA GLU A 282 -2.76 14.91 22.88
C GLU A 282 -1.41 14.73 23.59
N VAL A 283 -1.37 14.84 24.92
CA VAL A 283 -0.12 14.63 25.69
C VAL A 283 0.40 13.20 25.51
N ILE A 284 -0.48 12.19 25.59
CA ILE A 284 -0.11 10.80 25.33
C ILE A 284 0.43 10.64 23.91
N ASN A 285 -0.28 11.15 22.89
CA ASN A 285 0.15 11.03 21.50
C ASN A 285 1.46 11.79 21.18
N SER A 286 1.68 12.96 21.79
CA SER A 286 2.94 13.71 21.69
C SER A 286 4.12 12.93 22.28
N ALA A 287 3.91 12.25 23.41
CA ALA A 287 4.90 11.36 24.01
C ALA A 287 5.19 10.12 23.14
N LEU A 288 4.15 9.53 22.54
CA LEU A 288 4.27 8.43 21.59
C LEU A 288 5.07 8.81 20.35
N PHE A 289 4.78 9.97 19.74
CA PHE A 289 5.50 10.49 18.57
C PHE A 289 7.00 10.66 18.86
N LYS A 290 7.36 11.29 19.98
CA LYS A 290 8.76 11.45 20.44
C LYS A 290 9.46 10.11 20.70
N ALA A 291 8.71 9.04 20.97
CA ALA A 291 9.24 7.70 21.22
C ALA A 291 9.35 6.80 19.97
N GLN A 292 8.93 7.25 18.79
CA GLN A 292 9.00 6.45 17.56
C GLN A 292 10.47 6.16 17.17
N PRO A 293 10.82 4.90 16.85
CA PRO A 293 12.13 4.58 16.29
C PRO A 293 12.23 5.15 14.87
N LYS A 294 13.19 6.06 14.63
CA LYS A 294 13.44 6.73 13.33
C LYS A 294 13.91 5.81 12.18
N THR A 295 13.76 4.49 12.33
CA THR A 295 14.27 3.49 11.40
C THR A 295 13.21 2.44 11.11
N HIS A 296 12.61 2.48 9.92
CA HIS A 296 11.87 1.34 9.42
C HIS A 296 12.83 0.15 9.29
N ARG A 297 12.45 -1.00 9.84
CA ARG A 297 13.17 -2.25 9.56
C ARG A 297 12.93 -2.60 8.10
N ILE A 298 13.94 -2.42 7.25
CA ILE A 298 13.94 -2.92 5.89
C ILE A 298 13.92 -4.45 5.99
N LEU A 299 12.73 -5.04 5.82
CA LEU A 299 12.53 -6.48 5.76
C LEU A 299 13.09 -6.99 4.43
N ARG A 300 14.36 -7.38 4.42
CA ARG A 300 14.96 -8.13 3.32
C ARG A 300 14.45 -9.57 3.32
N VAL A 301 14.30 -10.16 2.14
CA VAL A 301 13.93 -11.57 2.02
C VAL A 301 15.02 -12.47 2.66
N PRO A 302 14.65 -13.48 3.46
CA PRO A 302 15.58 -14.20 4.34
C PRO A 302 16.60 -15.08 3.59
N TRP A 303 16.43 -15.26 2.28
CA TRP A 303 17.33 -16.00 1.39
C TRP A 303 18.32 -15.11 0.62
N TRP A 304 18.29 -13.78 0.84
CA TRP A 304 19.22 -12.85 0.20
C TRP A 304 20.49 -12.67 1.03
N ASP A 305 21.58 -13.29 0.59
CA ASP A 305 22.87 -13.25 1.27
C ASP A 305 23.95 -12.46 0.50
N SER A 306 25.14 -12.34 1.10
CA SER A 306 26.29 -11.63 0.54
C SER A 306 26.85 -12.26 -0.72
N GLU A 307 26.73 -13.58 -0.90
CA GLU A 307 27.15 -14.29 -2.10
C GLU A 307 26.24 -13.94 -3.28
N LEU A 308 24.92 -14.01 -3.07
CA LEU A 308 23.91 -13.60 -4.05
C LEU A 308 24.07 -12.13 -4.45
N GLU A 309 24.28 -11.24 -3.47
CA GLU A 309 24.53 -9.82 -3.71
C GLU A 309 25.82 -9.59 -4.52
N THR A 310 26.88 -10.33 -4.21
CA THR A 310 28.18 -10.22 -4.91
C THR A 310 28.06 -10.67 -6.36
N GLN A 311 27.38 -11.79 -6.62
CA GLN A 311 27.13 -12.26 -7.99
C GLN A 311 26.14 -11.34 -8.75
N ARG A 312 25.17 -10.71 -8.07
CA ARG A 312 24.32 -9.66 -8.67
C ARG A 312 25.16 -8.47 -9.12
N LYS A 313 26.03 -7.95 -8.24
CA LYS A 313 26.95 -6.83 -8.55
C LYS A 313 27.90 -7.18 -9.70
N LYS A 314 28.48 -8.40 -9.70
CA LYS A 314 29.35 -8.90 -10.78
C LYS A 314 28.61 -8.96 -12.12
N THR A 315 27.39 -9.49 -12.13
CA THR A 315 26.54 -9.58 -13.33
C THR A 315 26.17 -8.19 -13.86
N ARG A 316 25.78 -7.25 -12.98
CA ARG A 316 25.50 -5.85 -13.35
C ARG A 316 26.74 -5.12 -13.90
N ALA A 317 27.92 -5.31 -13.30
CA ALA A 317 29.17 -4.74 -13.80
C ALA A 317 29.56 -5.28 -15.18
N LEU A 318 29.29 -6.57 -15.45
CA LEU A 318 29.49 -7.16 -16.78
C LEU A 318 28.49 -6.60 -17.80
N ARG A 319 27.20 -6.45 -17.44
CA ARG A 319 26.20 -5.79 -18.30
C ARG A 319 26.63 -4.37 -18.66
N ALA A 320 27.08 -3.59 -17.67
CA ALA A 320 27.57 -2.22 -17.90
C ALA A 320 28.80 -2.17 -18.84
N ARG A 321 29.75 -3.10 -18.70
CA ARG A 321 30.92 -3.21 -19.61
C ARG A 321 30.55 -3.65 -21.03
N TYR A 322 29.50 -4.46 -21.17
CA TYR A 322 28.93 -4.86 -22.46
C TYR A 322 28.20 -3.67 -23.13
N ASN A 323 27.26 -3.01 -22.43
CA ASN A 323 26.49 -1.89 -22.99
C ASN A 323 27.39 -0.71 -23.42
N ARG A 324 28.45 -0.39 -22.64
CA ARG A 324 29.44 0.66 -22.97
C ARG A 324 30.39 0.29 -24.13
N CYS A 325 30.39 -0.96 -24.61
CA CYS A 325 31.31 -1.38 -25.65
C CYS A 325 30.79 -0.98 -27.05
N LYS A 326 31.52 -0.10 -27.74
CA LYS A 326 31.21 0.33 -29.11
C LYS A 326 31.77 -0.62 -30.18
N ASN A 327 32.94 -1.23 -29.97
CA ASN A 327 33.52 -2.18 -30.91
C ASN A 327 32.68 -3.48 -30.98
N GLN A 328 32.26 -3.88 -32.18
CA GLN A 328 31.27 -4.93 -32.39
C GLN A 328 31.78 -6.35 -32.06
N SER A 329 33.05 -6.67 -32.34
CA SER A 329 33.63 -7.99 -32.05
C SER A 329 33.83 -8.18 -30.54
N GLU A 330 34.41 -7.19 -29.87
CA GLU A 330 34.59 -7.18 -28.41
C GLU A 330 33.24 -7.11 -27.67
N ARG A 331 32.24 -6.41 -28.23
CA ARG A 331 30.86 -6.41 -27.70
C ARG A 331 30.25 -7.81 -27.70
N LEU A 332 30.50 -8.64 -28.71
CA LEU A 332 30.06 -10.03 -28.74
C LEU A 332 30.72 -10.87 -27.63
N ASN A 333 32.04 -10.76 -27.46
CA ASN A 333 32.78 -11.45 -26.40
C ASN A 333 32.26 -11.05 -24.99
N ARG A 334 32.12 -9.75 -24.73
CA ARG A 334 31.56 -9.24 -23.47
C ARG A 334 30.14 -9.72 -23.22
N ARG A 335 29.32 -9.81 -24.26
CA ARG A 335 27.95 -10.34 -24.18
C ARG A 335 27.93 -11.82 -23.77
N ILE A 336 28.84 -12.64 -24.29
CA ILE A 336 28.97 -14.06 -23.91
C ILE A 336 29.36 -14.17 -22.42
N ILE A 337 30.36 -13.40 -21.97
CA ILE A 337 30.80 -13.39 -20.57
C ILE A 337 29.68 -12.90 -19.63
N TYR A 338 28.94 -11.86 -20.03
CA TYR A 338 27.76 -11.38 -19.31
C TYR A 338 26.68 -12.46 -19.20
N LYS A 339 26.20 -13.03 -20.31
CA LYS A 339 25.14 -14.06 -20.30
C LYS A 339 25.56 -15.33 -19.55
N LYS A 340 26.85 -15.69 -19.53
CA LYS A 340 27.39 -16.78 -18.67
C LYS A 340 27.31 -16.45 -17.17
N ASN A 341 27.60 -15.22 -16.76
CA ASN A 341 27.46 -14.81 -15.35
C ASN A 341 26.00 -14.61 -14.94
N GLU A 342 25.16 -14.14 -15.86
CA GLU A 342 23.71 -14.05 -15.68
C GLU A 342 23.11 -15.43 -15.42
N SER A 343 23.49 -16.47 -16.17
CA SER A 343 22.96 -17.83 -15.94
C SER A 343 23.40 -18.45 -14.61
N ILE A 344 24.63 -18.16 -14.14
CA ILE A 344 25.12 -18.56 -12.81
C ILE A 344 24.30 -17.87 -11.71
N TYR A 345 24.14 -16.55 -11.82
CA TYR A 345 23.33 -15.74 -10.90
C TYR A 345 21.88 -16.24 -10.84
N LYS A 346 21.26 -16.44 -12.00
CA LYS A 346 19.91 -16.98 -12.20
C LYS A 346 19.71 -18.35 -11.52
N ARG A 347 20.71 -19.22 -11.58
CA ARG A 347 20.71 -20.54 -10.91
C ARG A 347 20.79 -20.41 -9.39
N MET A 348 21.70 -19.56 -8.90
CA MET A 348 21.92 -19.36 -7.47
C MET A 348 20.70 -18.74 -6.78
N LEU A 349 20.03 -17.76 -7.43
CA LEU A 349 18.79 -17.16 -6.93
C LEU A 349 17.73 -18.24 -6.64
N LYS A 350 17.46 -19.12 -7.62
CA LYS A 350 16.48 -20.21 -7.46
C LYS A 350 16.89 -21.20 -6.37
N SER A 351 18.17 -21.57 -6.31
CA SER A 351 18.69 -22.53 -5.32
C SER A 351 18.56 -22.00 -3.89
N LYS A 352 19.04 -20.78 -3.62
CA LYS A 352 18.97 -20.17 -2.27
C LYS A 352 17.53 -19.90 -1.83
N SER A 353 16.68 -19.38 -2.72
CA SER A 353 15.25 -19.16 -2.43
C SER A 353 14.53 -20.46 -2.08
N ARG A 354 14.76 -21.53 -2.84
CA ARG A 354 14.19 -22.87 -2.59
C ARG A 354 14.68 -23.47 -1.27
N ALA A 355 16.00 -23.50 -1.05
CA ALA A 355 16.59 -24.10 0.15
C ALA A 355 16.13 -23.39 1.44
N CYS A 356 15.95 -22.07 1.40
CA CYS A 356 15.39 -21.32 2.52
C CYS A 356 13.92 -21.67 2.79
N PHE A 357 13.11 -21.87 1.75
CA PHE A 357 11.72 -22.28 1.92
C PHE A 357 11.61 -23.71 2.46
N GLU A 358 12.44 -24.64 1.96
CA GLU A 358 12.52 -26.01 2.49
C GLU A 358 12.94 -26.02 3.97
N LYS A 359 13.95 -25.23 4.35
CA LYS A 359 14.35 -25.05 5.75
C LYS A 359 13.23 -24.45 6.62
N LEU A 360 12.51 -23.45 6.11
CA LEU A 360 11.37 -22.84 6.79
C LEU A 360 10.25 -23.87 7.06
N CYS A 361 9.93 -24.71 6.07
CA CYS A 361 8.97 -25.80 6.22
C CYS A 361 9.42 -26.79 7.30
N LEU A 362 10.68 -27.26 7.24
CA LEU A 362 11.23 -28.19 8.25
C LEU A 362 11.27 -27.60 9.67
N GLN A 363 11.51 -26.31 9.82
CA GLN A 363 11.52 -25.64 11.13
C GLN A 363 10.11 -25.41 11.70
N ILE A 364 9.18 -24.92 10.88
CA ILE A 364 7.81 -24.63 11.34
C ILE A 364 7.05 -25.93 11.62
N THR A 365 7.14 -26.96 10.76
CA THR A 365 6.40 -28.22 10.99
C THR A 365 6.79 -28.92 12.29
N LYS A 366 8.03 -28.73 12.78
CA LYS A 366 8.48 -29.24 14.10
C LYS A 366 7.84 -28.53 15.30
N THR A 367 7.43 -27.26 15.16
CA THR A 367 6.92 -26.44 16.27
C THR A 367 5.42 -26.20 16.20
N ASN A 368 4.87 -26.11 14.98
CA ASN A 368 3.46 -25.92 14.70
C ASN A 368 3.15 -26.37 13.25
N PRO A 369 2.63 -27.60 13.04
CA PRO A 369 2.28 -28.09 11.71
C PRO A 369 1.21 -27.23 11.01
N PHE A 370 0.37 -26.50 11.76
CA PHE A 370 -0.65 -25.57 11.24
C PHE A 370 -0.12 -24.13 11.04
N GLY A 371 1.20 -23.95 11.06
CA GLY A 371 1.88 -22.68 10.84
C GLY A 371 1.82 -22.18 9.38
N LEU A 372 2.74 -21.28 9.03
CA LEU A 372 2.74 -20.62 7.72
C LEU A 372 2.74 -21.58 6.51
N PRO A 373 3.51 -22.68 6.46
CA PRO A 373 3.51 -23.60 5.33
C PRO A 373 2.13 -24.24 5.08
N TYR A 374 1.45 -24.69 6.14
CA TYR A 374 0.09 -25.22 6.06
C TYR A 374 -0.91 -24.14 5.62
N LYS A 375 -0.82 -22.92 6.17
CA LYS A 375 -1.69 -21.82 5.76
C LYS A 375 -1.50 -21.41 4.30
N LEU A 376 -0.27 -21.49 3.78
CA LEU A 376 0.01 -21.27 2.36
C LEU A 376 -0.58 -22.40 1.49
N ALA A 377 -0.34 -23.67 1.86
CA ALA A 377 -0.85 -24.82 1.13
C ALA A 377 -2.40 -24.88 1.11
N THR A 378 -3.04 -24.49 2.20
CA THR A 378 -4.52 -24.45 2.33
C THR A 378 -5.13 -23.10 1.94
N LYS A 379 -4.34 -22.15 1.43
CA LYS A 379 -4.76 -20.78 1.06
C LYS A 379 -5.42 -19.98 2.20
N LYS A 380 -5.20 -20.36 3.47
CA LYS A 380 -5.69 -19.73 4.72
C LYS A 380 -4.81 -18.58 5.24
N THR A 381 -4.08 -17.90 4.37
CA THR A 381 -3.32 -16.68 4.72
C THR A 381 -4.21 -15.44 4.60
N LYS A 382 -4.17 -14.53 5.57
CA LYS A 382 -4.88 -13.24 5.51
C LYS A 382 -4.47 -12.48 4.25
N ARG A 383 -5.43 -12.26 3.34
CA ARG A 383 -5.24 -11.45 2.13
C ARG A 383 -5.26 -9.97 2.52
N GLN A 384 -4.60 -9.13 1.73
CA GLN A 384 -4.77 -7.68 1.85
C GLN A 384 -6.15 -7.29 1.32
N VAL A 385 -6.81 -6.35 1.99
CA VAL A 385 -8.12 -5.83 1.56
C VAL A 385 -7.95 -5.00 0.30
N ILE A 386 -8.73 -5.35 -0.73
CA ILE A 386 -8.89 -4.62 -1.99
C ILE A 386 -10.38 -4.52 -2.21
N LEU A 387 -10.93 -3.30 -2.20
CA LEU A 387 -12.35 -3.10 -2.43
C LEU A 387 -12.66 -3.08 -3.93
N HIS A 388 -13.85 -3.56 -4.25
CA HIS A 388 -14.41 -3.70 -5.60
C HIS A 388 -15.78 -3.02 -5.61
N GLU A 389 -16.28 -2.71 -6.80
CA GLU A 389 -17.64 -2.20 -7.02
C GLU A 389 -18.66 -3.11 -6.32
N VAL A 390 -19.49 -2.54 -5.43
CA VAL A 390 -20.64 -3.21 -4.82
C VAL A 390 -21.93 -2.61 -5.36
N ILE A 391 -23.05 -3.28 -5.12
CA ILE A 391 -24.39 -2.76 -5.43
C ILE A 391 -24.93 -2.10 -4.16
N ASP A 392 -25.41 -0.86 -4.28
CA ASP A 392 -26.03 -0.11 -3.19
C ASP A 392 -27.49 -0.53 -2.95
N GLN A 393 -28.15 0.13 -1.99
CA GLN A 393 -29.56 -0.11 -1.65
C GLN A 393 -30.53 0.12 -2.82
N ASN A 394 -30.14 0.92 -3.82
CA ASN A 394 -30.93 1.33 -4.97
C ASN A 394 -30.66 0.48 -6.21
N GLY A 395 -29.79 -0.55 -6.12
CA GLY A 395 -29.37 -1.35 -7.27
C GLY A 395 -28.24 -0.72 -8.10
N ILE A 396 -27.67 0.41 -7.67
CA ILE A 396 -26.64 1.16 -8.40
C ILE A 396 -25.25 0.64 -7.99
N LYS A 397 -24.34 0.52 -8.97
CA LYS A 397 -22.95 0.13 -8.69
C LYS A 397 -22.15 1.31 -8.14
N THR A 398 -21.47 1.10 -7.01
CA THR A 398 -20.61 2.09 -6.39
C THR A 398 -19.41 2.41 -7.28
N THR A 399 -19.07 3.70 -7.41
CA THR A 399 -18.02 4.14 -8.34
C THR A 399 -16.70 4.43 -7.66
N SER A 400 -16.73 4.84 -6.39
CA SER A 400 -15.57 5.27 -5.61
C SER A 400 -15.39 4.44 -4.33
N LEU A 401 -14.18 4.49 -3.77
CA LEU A 401 -13.85 3.84 -2.50
C LEU A 401 -14.80 4.27 -1.37
N ASN A 402 -15.20 5.56 -1.35
CA ASN A 402 -16.07 6.08 -0.29
C ASN A 402 -17.48 5.53 -0.42
N ASP A 403 -18.08 5.60 -1.61
CA ASP A 403 -19.44 5.10 -1.89
C ASP A 403 -19.51 3.58 -1.66
N THR A 404 -18.44 2.84 -1.97
CA THR A 404 -18.30 1.42 -1.65
C THR A 404 -18.29 1.16 -0.15
N ILE A 405 -17.51 1.94 0.62
CA ILE A 405 -17.48 1.86 2.08
C ILE A 405 -18.85 2.25 2.66
N GLU A 406 -19.49 3.29 2.14
CA GLU A 406 -20.78 3.77 2.62
C GLU A 406 -21.91 2.77 2.33
N ALA A 407 -21.98 2.18 1.13
CA ALA A 407 -22.94 1.12 0.82
C ALA A 407 -22.75 -0.11 1.74
N ILE A 408 -21.50 -0.50 2.02
CA ILE A 408 -21.19 -1.57 2.97
C ILE A 408 -21.62 -1.18 4.40
N ILE A 409 -21.36 0.05 4.84
CA ILE A 409 -21.77 0.54 6.17
C ILE A 409 -23.29 0.57 6.28
N GLN A 410 -24.00 1.12 5.29
CA GLN A 410 -25.47 1.19 5.29
C GLN A 410 -26.11 -0.20 5.27
N SER A 411 -25.49 -1.19 4.61
CA SER A 411 -25.96 -2.58 4.59
C SER A 411 -25.69 -3.34 5.90
N LEU A 412 -24.53 -3.12 6.54
CA LEU A 412 -24.15 -3.80 7.79
C LEU A 412 -24.68 -3.11 9.06
N PHE A 413 -24.93 -1.80 8.98
CA PHE A 413 -25.42 -0.93 10.04
C PHE A 413 -26.60 -0.10 9.51
N PRO A 414 -27.74 -0.75 9.21
CA PRO A 414 -28.92 -0.05 8.74
C PRO A 414 -29.35 1.00 9.77
N LYS A 415 -29.81 2.16 9.28
CA LYS A 415 -30.36 3.20 10.16
C LYS A 415 -31.66 2.69 10.78
N GLU A 416 -31.80 2.92 12.07
CA GLU A 416 -33.01 2.56 12.81
C GLU A 416 -34.20 3.38 12.29
N ASN A 417 -35.25 2.70 11.83
CA ASN A 417 -36.45 3.30 11.29
C ASN A 417 -37.67 2.93 12.15
N ARG A 418 -38.31 3.94 12.74
CA ARG A 418 -39.48 3.73 13.63
C ARG A 418 -40.68 3.11 12.91
N ALA A 419 -40.79 3.27 11.59
CA ALA A 419 -41.85 2.62 10.81
C ALA A 419 -41.72 1.09 10.76
N ASP A 420 -40.49 0.57 10.92
CA ASP A 420 -40.18 -0.87 10.86
C ASP A 420 -40.15 -1.51 12.27
N GLU A 421 -40.45 -0.75 13.32
CA GLU A 421 -40.49 -1.25 14.70
C GLU A 421 -41.73 -2.12 14.97
N ASN A 422 -41.52 -3.34 15.47
CA ASN A 422 -42.58 -4.19 16.02
C ASN A 422 -43.02 -3.73 17.43
N SER A 423 -44.02 -4.39 18.02
CA SER A 423 -44.55 -4.04 19.35
C SER A 423 -43.51 -4.11 20.47
N GLU A 424 -42.58 -5.06 20.42
CA GLU A 424 -41.57 -5.24 21.47
C GLU A 424 -40.47 -4.20 21.36
N HIS A 425 -40.04 -3.83 20.15
CA HIS A 425 -39.07 -2.75 19.93
C HIS A 425 -39.58 -1.42 20.51
N ARG A 426 -40.88 -1.12 20.30
CA ARG A 426 -41.52 0.08 20.86
C ARG A 426 -41.54 0.07 22.39
N LYS A 427 -41.95 -1.04 23.02
CA LYS A 427 -41.93 -1.19 24.49
C LYS A 427 -40.52 -0.99 25.06
N VAL A 428 -39.49 -1.60 24.46
CA VAL A 428 -38.10 -1.43 24.90
C VAL A 428 -37.66 0.03 24.76
N ARG A 429 -38.02 0.71 23.66
CA ARG A 429 -37.74 2.13 23.48
C ARG A 429 -38.46 2.99 24.52
N GLU A 430 -39.72 2.72 24.81
CA GLU A 430 -40.50 3.43 25.85
C GLU A 430 -39.89 3.24 27.24
N ILE A 431 -39.47 2.02 27.60
CA ILE A 431 -38.78 1.73 28.87
C ILE A 431 -37.48 2.55 28.98
N VAL A 432 -36.69 2.66 27.90
CA VAL A 432 -35.42 3.39 27.91
C VAL A 432 -35.61 4.91 27.89
N LEU A 433 -36.60 5.43 27.14
CA LEU A 433 -36.88 6.87 27.07
C LEU A 433 -37.53 7.41 28.36
N ASN A 434 -38.32 6.58 29.03
CA ASN A 434 -39.00 6.91 30.28
C ASN A 434 -38.25 6.36 31.51
N TYR A 435 -36.96 6.02 31.37
CA TYR A 435 -36.15 5.53 32.49
C TYR A 435 -35.74 6.70 33.40
N GLU A 436 -36.44 6.83 34.53
CA GLU A 436 -36.09 7.74 35.61
C GLU A 436 -35.69 6.93 36.84
N THR A 437 -34.59 7.33 37.50
CA THR A 437 -34.11 6.75 38.74
C THR A 437 -33.68 7.87 39.69
N GLU A 438 -34.15 7.81 40.93
CA GLU A 438 -33.68 8.68 42.03
C GLU A 438 -32.40 8.12 42.69
N ILE A 439 -32.05 6.86 42.38
CA ILE A 439 -30.84 6.20 42.87
C ILE A 439 -29.70 6.53 41.92
N PHE A 440 -28.76 7.34 42.40
CA PHE A 440 -27.48 7.59 41.73
C PHE A 440 -26.50 6.45 42.03
N ASP A 441 -25.83 5.95 41.00
CA ASP A 441 -24.72 5.00 41.17
C ASP A 441 -23.56 5.64 41.96
N PRO A 442 -22.87 4.88 42.83
CA PRO A 442 -21.73 5.38 43.57
C PRO A 442 -20.50 5.61 42.67
N ASP A 443 -19.66 6.56 43.09
CA ASP A 443 -18.37 6.88 42.47
C ASP A 443 -17.49 5.62 42.29
N PHE A 444 -16.93 5.43 41.09
CA PHE A 444 -16.02 4.31 40.83
C PHE A 444 -14.72 4.45 41.64
N THR A 445 -14.22 3.34 42.15
CA THR A 445 -12.96 3.29 42.88
C THR A 445 -11.75 3.04 41.97
N LYS A 446 -10.57 3.46 42.43
CA LYS A 446 -9.28 3.17 41.79
C LYS A 446 -9.06 1.65 41.59
N SER A 447 -9.59 0.84 42.51
CA SER A 447 -9.48 -0.63 42.50
C SER A 447 -10.37 -1.29 41.44
N GLU A 448 -11.61 -0.84 41.29
CA GLU A 448 -12.54 -1.36 40.27
C GLU A 448 -12.01 -1.06 38.87
N ILE A 449 -11.57 0.16 38.60
CA ILE A 449 -10.96 0.54 37.32
C ILE A 449 -9.72 -0.31 37.04
N MET A 450 -8.88 -0.58 38.04
CA MET A 450 -7.74 -1.49 37.90
C MET A 450 -8.16 -2.95 37.63
N ALA A 451 -9.27 -3.42 38.22
CA ALA A 451 -9.81 -4.75 37.98
C ALA A 451 -10.33 -4.88 36.54
N VAL A 452 -11.11 -3.90 36.06
CA VAL A 452 -11.61 -3.83 34.68
C VAL A 452 -10.46 -3.77 33.68
N ILE A 453 -9.45 -2.90 33.90
CA ILE A 453 -8.24 -2.83 33.05
C ILE A 453 -7.54 -4.20 32.93
N LYS A 454 -7.50 -4.99 33.99
CA LYS A 454 -6.87 -6.33 34.00
C LYS A 454 -7.68 -7.39 33.25
N GLN A 455 -9.01 -7.24 33.14
CA GLN A 455 -9.86 -8.17 32.39
C GLN A 455 -9.66 -8.04 30.87
N PHE A 456 -9.31 -6.85 30.38
CA PHE A 456 -9.07 -6.64 28.94
C PHE A 456 -7.88 -7.46 28.43
N SER A 457 -8.10 -8.18 27.34
CA SER A 457 -7.06 -8.95 26.66
C SER A 457 -5.96 -8.02 26.11
N LYS A 458 -4.74 -8.20 26.60
CA LYS A 458 -3.56 -7.44 26.15
C LYS A 458 -3.22 -7.75 24.68
N ARG A 459 -2.50 -6.86 24.01
CA ARG A 459 -2.12 -6.92 22.59
C ARG A 459 -3.28 -6.88 21.58
N LYS A 460 -4.44 -6.35 21.97
CA LYS A 460 -5.46 -5.91 21.00
C LYS A 460 -4.96 -4.67 20.25
N ALA A 461 -5.60 -4.35 19.13
CA ALA A 461 -5.38 -3.09 18.44
C ALA A 461 -5.83 -1.92 19.36
N PRO A 462 -5.10 -0.80 19.40
CA PRO A 462 -5.56 0.41 20.08
C PRO A 462 -6.75 1.05 19.36
N GLY A 463 -7.40 2.01 20.00
CA GLY A 463 -8.44 2.84 19.40
C GLY A 463 -7.89 3.83 18.36
N LEU A 464 -8.77 4.71 17.86
CA LEU A 464 -8.41 5.81 16.96
C LEU A 464 -7.40 6.79 17.60
N ASP A 465 -7.44 6.87 18.93
CA ASP A 465 -6.51 7.60 19.80
C ASP A 465 -5.08 7.03 19.82
N ASN A 466 -4.85 5.83 19.24
CA ASN A 466 -3.62 5.04 19.32
C ASN A 466 -3.21 4.61 20.75
N ILE A 467 -4.12 4.71 21.74
CA ILE A 467 -3.87 4.33 23.13
C ILE A 467 -4.19 2.85 23.30
N SER A 468 -3.21 2.05 23.72
CA SER A 468 -3.40 0.61 23.97
C SER A 468 -3.75 0.33 25.43
N ILE A 469 -4.43 -0.79 25.70
CA ILE A 469 -4.75 -1.26 27.06
C ILE A 469 -3.50 -1.30 27.95
N GLU A 470 -2.34 -1.69 27.41
CA GLU A 470 -1.08 -1.69 28.17
C GLU A 470 -0.57 -0.29 28.52
N MET A 471 -0.93 0.74 27.76
CA MET A 471 -0.66 2.15 28.10
C MET A 471 -1.60 2.61 29.21
N ILE A 472 -2.90 2.31 29.10
CA ILE A 472 -3.91 2.60 30.14
C ILE A 472 -3.50 1.93 31.46
N GLU A 473 -3.11 0.64 31.43
CA GLU A 473 -2.60 -0.09 32.59
C GLU A 473 -1.32 0.54 33.19
N ALA A 474 -0.43 1.06 32.35
CA ALA A 474 0.80 1.71 32.81
C ALA A 474 0.55 3.10 33.43
N ILE A 475 -0.41 3.85 32.88
CA ILE A 475 -0.85 5.15 33.41
C ILE A 475 -1.57 4.94 34.74
N HIS A 476 -2.57 4.04 34.80
CA HIS A 476 -3.35 3.79 36.03
C HIS A 476 -2.50 3.26 37.20
N LYS A 477 -1.40 2.56 36.91
CA LYS A 477 -0.43 2.12 37.95
C LYS A 477 0.45 3.25 38.52
N LYS A 478 0.51 4.39 37.85
CA LYS A 478 1.41 5.51 38.18
C LYS A 478 0.66 6.75 38.66
N CYS A 479 -0.53 6.99 38.11
CA CYS A 479 -1.43 8.06 38.52
C CYS A 479 -2.88 7.56 38.35
N PRO A 480 -3.39 6.73 39.28
CA PRO A 480 -4.75 6.20 39.21
C PRO A 480 -5.83 7.28 39.33
N GLU A 481 -5.50 8.43 39.92
CA GLU A 481 -6.38 9.60 40.08
C GLU A 481 -6.94 10.05 38.73
N VAL A 482 -6.07 10.13 37.71
CA VAL A 482 -6.43 10.64 36.38
C VAL A 482 -7.61 9.88 35.78
N LEU A 483 -7.56 8.55 35.70
CA LEU A 483 -8.66 7.78 35.10
C LEU A 483 -9.89 7.76 36.02
N THR A 484 -9.70 7.61 37.33
CA THR A 484 -10.82 7.55 38.28
C THR A 484 -11.65 8.83 38.28
N VAL A 485 -11.03 10.01 38.38
CA VAL A 485 -11.79 11.26 38.45
C VAL A 485 -12.45 11.60 37.11
N ILE A 486 -11.87 11.21 35.96
CA ILE A 486 -12.54 11.35 34.65
C ILE A 486 -13.78 10.44 34.59
N TYR A 487 -13.67 9.15 34.94
CA TYR A 487 -14.82 8.24 34.87
C TYR A 487 -15.95 8.66 35.82
N ASN A 488 -15.63 9.15 37.02
CA ASN A 488 -16.62 9.67 37.95
C ASN A 488 -17.26 10.97 37.41
N LYS A 489 -16.49 11.84 36.74
CA LYS A 489 -17.07 13.01 36.03
C LYS A 489 -17.92 12.64 34.81
N CYS A 490 -17.65 11.53 34.14
CA CYS A 490 -18.56 11.00 33.10
C CYS A 490 -19.89 10.53 33.69
N LEU A 491 -19.87 9.95 34.90
CA LEU A 491 -21.03 9.50 35.65
C LEU A 491 -21.86 10.70 36.15
N ASP A 492 -21.24 11.60 36.92
CA ASP A 492 -21.78 12.87 37.45
C ASP A 492 -22.48 13.71 36.37
N LEU A 493 -21.82 13.92 35.21
CA LEU A 493 -22.38 14.73 34.12
C LEU A 493 -23.32 13.96 33.19
N GLY A 494 -23.55 12.67 33.41
CA GLY A 494 -24.29 11.80 32.48
C GLY A 494 -23.77 11.93 31.04
N HIS A 495 -22.45 11.88 30.86
CA HIS A 495 -21.81 12.17 29.56
C HIS A 495 -20.53 11.37 29.34
N PHE A 496 -20.59 10.44 28.40
CA PHE A 496 -19.38 9.87 27.81
C PHE A 496 -18.77 10.84 26.79
N PRO A 497 -17.45 11.09 26.82
CA PRO A 497 -16.73 11.84 25.80
C PRO A 497 -17.02 11.34 24.39
N ASN A 498 -17.25 12.27 23.45
CA ASN A 498 -17.64 11.95 22.09
C ASN A 498 -16.53 11.22 21.34
N SER A 499 -15.26 11.53 21.64
CA SER A 499 -14.10 10.81 21.09
C SER A 499 -14.10 9.32 21.42
N TRP A 500 -14.63 8.92 22.58
CA TRP A 500 -14.74 7.51 23.01
C TRP A 500 -15.90 6.75 22.34
N LYS A 501 -16.85 7.46 21.74
CA LYS A 501 -17.98 6.88 20.98
C LYS A 501 -17.60 6.56 19.52
N VAL A 502 -16.43 7.00 19.05
CA VAL A 502 -15.97 6.77 17.68
C VAL A 502 -15.06 5.54 17.62
N ALA A 503 -15.42 4.56 16.79
CA ALA A 503 -14.65 3.34 16.57
C ALA A 503 -14.19 3.20 15.11
N THR A 504 -13.07 2.50 14.88
CA THR A 504 -12.68 2.08 13.52
C THR A 504 -13.46 0.84 13.14
N LEU A 505 -14.32 0.93 12.13
CA LEU A 505 -14.92 -0.26 11.54
C LEU A 505 -13.86 -1.05 10.75
N VAL A 506 -13.70 -2.33 11.06
CA VAL A 506 -12.88 -3.27 10.30
C VAL A 506 -13.79 -4.39 9.80
N PRO A 507 -14.25 -4.34 8.53
CA PRO A 507 -14.93 -5.48 7.90
C PRO A 507 -14.05 -6.73 7.95
N ALA A 508 -14.64 -7.86 8.31
CA ALA A 508 -13.93 -9.12 8.61
C ALA A 508 -13.49 -9.90 7.35
#